data_AF-A0AAV9QJ08-F1
#
_entry.id   AF-A0AAV9QJ08-F1
#
_cell.length_a   1.000
_cell.length_b   1.000
_cell.length_c   1.000
_cell.angle_alpha   90.00
_cell.angle_beta   90.00
_cell.angle_gamma   90.00
#
_symmetry.space_group_name_H-M   'P 1'
#
loop_
_entity.id
_entity.type
_entity.pdbx_description
1 polymer ?
#
loop_
_entity_poly.entity_id
_entity_poly.type
_entity_poly.pdbx_seq_one_letter_code
_entity_poly.pdbx_strand_id
1 'polypeptide(L)'
;MVRTSPSRTKAVFDDLAARIEKAWYDAVGGPSTDADSDSASEDKASKKMHFITFYPMIAARENGVTIPDAGNESSWLKDNMPYFKSQAYDHGDSNFKQMIEEIEQREDLKGLLKE
;
A
#
# COMPACT_ATOMS: atom_id res chain seq x y z
N MET A 1 5.67 6.43 -0.16
CA MET A 1 6.50 5.67 -1.13
C MET A 1 5.63 4.61 -1.78
N VAL A 2 5.84 4.31 -3.06
CA VAL A 2 5.06 3.32 -3.82
C VAL A 2 6.00 2.38 -4.56
N ARG A 3 5.67 1.09 -4.61
CA ARG A 3 6.35 0.14 -5.50
C ARG A 3 5.97 0.44 -6.95
N THR A 4 6.96 0.40 -7.83
CA THR A 4 6.78 0.64 -9.26
C THR A 4 6.72 -0.68 -10.02
N SER A 5 6.03 -0.68 -11.14
CA SER A 5 6.09 -1.72 -12.18
C SER A 5 5.49 -1.16 -13.47
N PRO A 6 5.70 -1.79 -14.64
CA PRO A 6 5.08 -1.35 -15.90
C PRO A 6 3.55 -1.27 -15.84
N SER A 7 2.90 -2.07 -14.98
CA SER A 7 1.44 -2.05 -14.80
C SER A 7 0.94 -0.92 -13.89
N ARG A 8 1.82 -0.31 -13.09
CA ARG A 8 1.53 0.87 -12.26
C ARG A 8 1.82 2.15 -13.04
N THR A 9 0.96 2.45 -14.01
CA THR A 9 1.10 3.63 -14.86
C THR A 9 0.76 4.93 -14.11
N LYS A 10 1.13 6.09 -14.68
CA LYS A 10 0.71 7.40 -14.15
C LYS A 10 -0.80 7.47 -13.93
N ALA A 11 -1.61 6.96 -14.85
CA ALA A 11 -3.07 6.99 -14.74
C ALA A 11 -3.58 6.23 -13.50
N VAL A 12 -2.93 5.13 -13.11
CA VAL A 12 -3.28 4.39 -11.88
C VAL A 12 -2.99 5.24 -10.64
N PHE A 13 -1.89 6.00 -10.64
CA PHE A 13 -1.55 6.90 -9.55
C PHE A 13 -2.42 8.16 -9.52
N ASP A 14 -2.81 8.69 -10.68
CA ASP A 14 -3.75 9.82 -10.80
C ASP A 14 -5.12 9.43 -10.23
N ASP A 15 -5.63 8.25 -10.59
CA ASP A 15 -6.87 7.70 -10.01
C ASP A 15 -6.77 7.51 -8.49
N LEU A 16 -5.64 6.97 -8.01
CA LEU A 16 -5.40 6.83 -6.57
C LEU A 16 -5.36 8.19 -5.86
N ALA A 17 -4.73 9.21 -6.45
CA ALA A 17 -4.70 10.56 -5.89
C ALA A 17 -6.12 11.13 -5.76
N ALA A 18 -6.94 11.01 -6.80
CA ALA A 18 -8.33 11.47 -6.78
C ALA A 18 -9.15 10.75 -5.69
N ARG A 19 -8.96 9.44 -5.52
CA ARG A 19 -9.63 8.68 -4.45
C ARG A 19 -9.17 9.09 -3.05
N ILE A 20 -7.88 9.38 -2.86
CA ILE A 20 -7.35 9.88 -1.58
C ILE A 20 -7.91 11.28 -1.28
N GLU A 21 -7.92 12.17 -2.27
CA GLU A 21 -8.51 13.50 -2.13
C GLU A 21 -9.98 13.43 -1.74
N LYS A 22 -10.77 12.60 -2.43
CA LYS A 22 -12.17 12.37 -2.08
C LYS A 22 -12.32 11.85 -0.65
N ALA A 23 -11.55 10.83 -0.29
CA ALA A 23 -11.62 10.26 1.07
C ALA A 23 -11.24 11.27 2.15
N TRP A 24 -10.28 12.16 1.88
CA TRP A 24 -9.93 13.27 2.76
C TRP A 24 -11.12 14.21 2.98
N TYR A 25 -11.79 14.60 1.89
CA TYR A 25 -12.95 15.49 1.96
C TYR A 25 -14.16 14.86 2.66
N ASP A 26 -14.41 13.57 2.41
CA ASP A 26 -15.46 12.80 3.10
C ASP A 26 -15.20 12.74 4.62
N ALA A 27 -13.94 12.58 5.04
CA ALA A 27 -13.57 12.41 6.45
C ALA A 27 -13.43 13.73 7.22
N VAL A 28 -12.83 14.76 6.61
CA VAL A 28 -12.40 16.00 7.30
C VAL A 28 -13.37 17.17 7.04
N GLY A 29 -14.15 17.09 5.96
CA GLY A 29 -15.20 18.06 5.61
C GLY A 29 -14.70 19.32 4.89
N GLY A 30 -14.72 19.30 3.55
CA GLY A 30 -14.55 20.44 2.61
C GLY A 30 -14.17 19.96 1.19
N PRO A 31 -14.15 20.79 0.12
CA PRO A 31 -15.20 21.72 -0.27
C PRO A 31 -16.39 21.00 -0.95
N SER A 32 -17.60 21.31 -0.49
CA SER A 32 -18.84 20.94 -1.19
C SER A 32 -18.94 21.68 -2.53
N THR A 33 -19.39 21.00 -3.58
CA THR A 33 -19.66 21.56 -4.92
C THR A 33 -20.96 22.38 -5.00
N ASP A 34 -21.68 22.54 -3.89
CA ASP A 34 -22.90 23.32 -3.88
C ASP A 34 -22.54 24.80 -4.02
N ALA A 35 -22.59 25.26 -5.26
CA ALA A 35 -22.23 26.59 -5.73
C ALA A 35 -23.15 27.73 -5.21
N ASP A 36 -23.96 27.48 -4.18
CA ASP A 36 -25.05 28.36 -3.73
C ASP A 36 -24.92 28.82 -2.27
N SER A 37 -23.78 28.60 -1.61
CA SER A 37 -23.49 29.29 -0.35
C SER A 37 -22.27 30.19 -0.52
N ASP A 38 -22.50 31.51 -0.59
CA ASP A 38 -21.53 32.60 -0.46
C ASP A 38 -20.71 32.57 0.86
N SER A 39 -20.76 31.46 1.62
CA SER A 39 -19.95 31.20 2.80
C SER A 39 -19.33 29.80 2.71
N ALA A 40 -18.31 29.63 1.86
CA ALA A 40 -17.28 28.66 2.21
C ALA A 40 -16.67 29.17 3.53
N SER A 41 -17.08 28.59 4.68
CA SER A 41 -16.55 28.99 5.97
C SER A 41 -15.02 28.89 5.93
N GLU A 42 -14.31 29.81 6.59
CA GLU A 42 -12.83 29.79 6.69
C GLU A 42 -12.32 28.39 7.11
N ASP A 43 -13.11 27.68 7.92
CA ASP A 43 -12.88 26.29 8.31
C ASP A 43 -12.86 25.29 7.14
N LYS A 44 -13.73 25.42 6.14
CA LYS A 44 -13.70 24.55 4.95
C LYS A 44 -12.52 24.88 4.04
N ALA A 45 -12.20 26.17 3.89
CA ALA A 45 -11.08 26.62 3.07
C ALA A 45 -9.72 26.15 3.64
N SER A 46 -9.57 26.15 4.96
CA SER A 46 -8.36 25.67 5.64
C SER A 46 -8.11 24.15 5.48
N LYS A 47 -9.12 23.38 5.09
CA LYS A 47 -9.07 21.91 4.91
C LYS A 47 -8.85 21.47 3.47
N LYS A 48 -8.60 22.41 2.56
CA LYS A 48 -8.37 22.11 1.14
C LYS A 48 -7.12 21.25 0.96
N MET A 49 -7.21 20.19 0.15
CA MET A 49 -6.04 19.41 -0.23
C MET A 49 -5.19 20.22 -1.21
N HIS A 50 -3.91 20.39 -0.89
CA HIS A 50 -2.99 21.19 -1.71
C HIS A 50 -2.17 20.36 -2.68
N PHE A 51 -1.70 19.18 -2.26
CA PHE A 51 -0.96 18.28 -3.11
C PHE A 51 -1.03 16.84 -2.58
N ILE A 52 -0.99 15.88 -3.50
CA ILE A 52 -0.75 14.48 -3.22
C ILE A 52 0.42 14.07 -4.11
N THR A 53 1.46 13.50 -3.49
CA THR A 53 2.67 13.08 -4.22
C THR A 53 3.03 11.64 -3.88
N PHE A 54 3.45 10.91 -4.91
CA PHE A 54 3.94 9.53 -4.76
C PHE A 54 5.42 9.48 -5.12
N TYR A 55 6.22 8.96 -4.19
CA TYR A 55 7.65 8.75 -4.40
C TYR A 55 7.92 7.29 -4.78
N PRO A 56 8.60 7.01 -5.90
CA PRO A 56 8.89 5.66 -6.33
C PRO A 56 9.92 5.00 -5.40
N MET A 57 9.65 3.77 -5.00
CA MET A 57 10.58 2.91 -4.29
C MET A 57 11.35 2.09 -5.32
N ILE A 58 12.51 2.62 -5.75
CA ILE A 58 13.34 2.00 -6.80
C ILE A 58 13.99 0.70 -6.30
N ALA A 59 14.46 0.72 -5.05
CA ALA A 59 15.00 -0.44 -4.37
C ALA A 59 14.78 -0.30 -2.86
N ALA A 60 14.42 -1.39 -2.21
CA ALA A 60 14.42 -1.49 -0.76
C ALA A 60 14.79 -2.92 -0.34
N ARG A 61 15.40 -3.03 0.83
CA ARG A 61 15.57 -4.30 1.53
C ARG A 61 14.76 -4.25 2.82
N GLU A 62 13.88 -5.21 2.98
CA GLU A 62 13.01 -5.36 4.15
C GLU A 62 13.33 -6.69 4.82
N ASN A 63 13.68 -6.64 6.11
CA ASN A 63 14.07 -7.81 6.91
C ASN A 63 15.07 -8.74 6.20
N GLY A 64 16.09 -8.15 5.58
CA GLY A 64 17.14 -8.91 4.90
C GLY A 64 16.82 -9.37 3.48
N VAL A 65 15.63 -9.08 2.93
CA VAL A 65 15.21 -9.50 1.58
C VAL A 65 14.93 -8.29 0.69
N THR A 66 15.29 -8.38 -0.59
CA THR A 66 14.94 -7.33 -1.56
C THR A 66 13.45 -7.41 -1.85
N ILE A 67 12.72 -6.30 -1.76
CA ILE A 67 11.28 -6.30 -2.06
C ILE A 67 11.01 -6.59 -3.54
N PRO A 68 9.83 -7.13 -3.91
CA PRO A 68 9.48 -7.32 -5.30
C PRO A 68 8.96 -6.04 -5.94
N ASP A 69 9.03 -5.99 -7.28
CA ASP A 69 8.20 -5.07 -8.06
C ASP A 69 6.71 -5.28 -7.77
N ALA A 70 5.92 -4.24 -7.97
CA ALA A 70 4.47 -4.34 -7.77
C ALA A 70 3.84 -5.35 -8.75
N GLY A 71 3.16 -6.37 -8.22
CA GLY A 71 2.54 -7.45 -8.98
C GLY A 71 3.34 -8.77 -8.98
N ASN A 72 4.57 -8.77 -8.46
CA ASN A 72 5.43 -9.97 -8.37
C ASN A 72 5.47 -10.55 -6.94
N GLU A 73 4.48 -10.26 -6.10
CA GLU A 73 4.44 -10.71 -4.71
C GLU A 73 4.35 -12.23 -4.58
N SER A 74 3.62 -12.89 -5.49
CA SER A 74 3.44 -14.36 -5.48
C SER A 74 4.78 -15.10 -5.67
N SER A 75 5.50 -14.82 -6.77
CA SER A 75 6.81 -15.43 -7.02
C SER A 75 7.82 -15.09 -5.92
N TRP A 76 7.87 -13.82 -5.50
CA TRP A 76 8.74 -13.38 -4.42
C TRP A 76 8.48 -14.11 -3.11
N LEU A 77 7.21 -14.31 -2.74
CA LEU A 77 6.85 -15.01 -1.51
C LEU A 77 7.30 -16.47 -1.56
N LYS A 78 7.10 -17.15 -2.70
CA LYS A 78 7.55 -18.54 -2.90
C LYS A 78 9.06 -18.67 -2.82
N ASP A 79 9.79 -17.82 -3.54
CA ASP A 79 11.24 -17.87 -3.65
C ASP A 79 11.93 -17.62 -2.30
N ASN A 80 11.34 -16.74 -1.48
CA ASN A 80 11.90 -16.39 -0.17
C ASN A 80 11.33 -17.21 1.00
N MET A 81 10.33 -18.06 0.77
CA MET A 81 9.73 -18.89 1.83
C MET A 81 10.76 -19.74 2.60
N PRO A 82 11.80 -20.34 1.97
CA PRO A 82 12.84 -21.03 2.72
C PRO A 82 13.59 -20.12 3.70
N TYR A 83 13.91 -18.89 3.28
CA TYR A 83 14.54 -17.89 4.15
C TYR A 83 13.61 -17.52 5.31
N PHE A 84 12.33 -17.26 5.03
CA PHE A 84 11.34 -16.92 6.07
C PHE A 84 11.18 -18.03 7.10
N LYS A 85 11.09 -19.29 6.67
CA LYS A 85 11.04 -20.45 7.58
C LYS A 85 12.29 -20.57 8.43
N SER A 86 13.47 -20.33 7.86
CA SER A 86 14.72 -20.32 8.62
C SER A 86 14.74 -19.20 9.67
N GLN A 87 14.33 -17.97 9.31
CA GLN A 87 14.22 -16.88 10.29
C GLN A 87 13.23 -17.22 11.42
N ALA A 88 12.07 -17.81 11.09
CA ALA A 88 11.06 -18.17 12.06
C ALA A 88 11.49 -19.30 13.02
N TYR A 89 12.06 -20.38 12.48
CA TYR A 89 12.24 -21.63 13.24
C TYR A 89 13.68 -21.89 13.68
N ASP A 90 14.68 -21.48 12.89
CA ASP A 90 16.09 -21.65 13.23
C ASP A 90 16.61 -20.47 14.06
N HIS A 91 16.15 -19.26 13.73
CA HIS A 91 16.57 -18.02 14.40
C HIS A 91 15.55 -17.50 15.43
N GLY A 92 14.37 -18.10 15.50
CA GLY A 92 13.35 -17.77 16.50
C GLY A 92 12.70 -16.39 16.32
N ASP A 93 12.70 -15.83 15.11
CA ASP A 93 12.08 -14.54 14.83
C ASP A 93 10.54 -14.66 14.87
N SER A 94 9.93 -14.03 15.88
CA SER A 94 8.49 -14.09 16.09
C SER A 94 7.68 -13.41 14.99
N ASN A 95 8.24 -12.40 14.31
CA ASN A 95 7.53 -11.71 13.23
C ASN A 95 7.41 -12.64 12.01
N PHE A 96 8.49 -13.35 11.66
CA PHE A 96 8.44 -14.35 10.58
C PHE A 96 7.55 -15.53 10.93
N LYS A 97 7.53 -15.95 12.20
CA LYS A 97 6.60 -17.00 12.65
C LYS A 97 5.14 -16.57 12.48
N GLN A 98 4.78 -15.36 12.93
CA GLN A 98 3.41 -14.82 12.75
C GLN A 98 3.04 -14.67 11.27
N MET A 99 3.97 -14.21 10.44
CA MET A 99 3.74 -14.09 9.00
C MET A 99 3.45 -15.46 8.36
N ILE A 100 4.20 -16.50 8.71
CA ILE A 100 3.96 -17.86 8.19
C ILE A 100 2.61 -18.39 8.66
N GLU A 101 2.28 -18.22 9.95
CA GLU A 101 0.98 -18.61 10.51
C GLU A 101 -0.18 -17.89 9.80
N GLU A 102 -0.03 -16.60 9.52
CA GLU A 102 -1.04 -15.82 8.79
C GLU A 102 -1.24 -16.36 7.37
N ILE A 103 -0.15 -16.65 6.64
CA ILE A 103 -0.20 -17.26 5.30
C ILE A 103 -0.89 -18.63 5.35
N GLU A 104 -0.66 -19.43 6.40
CA GLU A 104 -1.29 -20.74 6.59
C GLU A 104 -2.76 -20.68 7.05
N GLN A 105 -3.25 -19.52 7.48
CA GLN A 105 -4.64 -19.36 7.94
C GLN A 105 -5.51 -18.63 6.91
N ARG A 106 -4.91 -17.76 6.11
CA ARG A 106 -5.60 -16.93 5.13
C ARG A 106 -5.57 -17.53 3.73
N GLU A 107 -6.74 -17.92 3.23
CA GLU A 107 -6.84 -18.57 1.90
C GLU A 107 -6.38 -17.66 0.75
N ASP A 108 -6.56 -16.34 0.85
CA ASP A 108 -6.06 -15.38 -0.13
C ASP A 108 -4.52 -15.37 -0.18
N LEU A 109 -3.86 -15.50 0.97
CA LEU A 109 -2.40 -15.58 1.05
C LEU A 109 -1.87 -16.96 0.65
N LYS A 110 -2.57 -18.05 0.99
CA LYS A 110 -2.25 -19.39 0.44
C LYS A 110 -2.35 -19.43 -1.06
N GLY A 111 -3.31 -18.70 -1.64
CA GLY A 111 -3.48 -18.56 -3.09
C GLY A 111 -2.20 -18.11 -3.77
N LEU A 112 -1.48 -17.16 -3.17
CA LEU A 112 -0.19 -16.66 -3.66
C LEU A 112 0.89 -17.74 -3.72
N LEU A 113 0.78 -18.82 -2.95
CA LEU A 113 1.74 -19.94 -3.00
C LEU A 113 1.40 -20.97 -4.08
N LYS A 114 0.19 -20.94 -4.64
CA LYS A 114 -0.32 -21.95 -5.59
C LYS A 114 -0.14 -21.58 -7.07
N GLU A 115 -0.03 -20.29 -7.38
CA GLU A 115 0.07 -19.74 -8.76
C GLU A 115 1.43 -19.89 -9.42
#